data_AF-H6R400-F1
#
_entry.id   AF-H6R400-F1
#
_cell.length_a   1.000
_cell.length_b   1.000
_cell.length_c   1.000
_cell.angle_alpha   90.00
_cell.angle_beta   90.00
_cell.angle_gamma   90.00
#
_symmetry.space_group_name_H-M   'P 1'
#
loop_
_entity.id
_entity.type
_entity.pdbx_description
1 polymer ?
#
loop_
_entity_poly.entity_id
_entity_poly.type
_entity_poly.pdbx_seq_one_letter_code
_entity_poly.pdbx_strand_id
1 'polypeptide(L)'
;MSAEFWADILGVTAGTEWGPFIPVTVDNGVTFDFANVPPHIGDIQPQHYAFLVSEDEFDAAYDKIRRYRLDYWADPRQQDAGQINHNDGGRGIYFLDPSGHFVELITVPYGGWPQ
;
A
#
# COMPACT_ATOMS: atom_id res chain seq x y z
N MET A 1 -4.57 -11.71 6.46
CA MET A 1 -3.11 -11.80 6.22
C MET A 1 -2.72 -10.68 5.26
N SER A 2 -1.43 -10.42 5.03
CA SER A 2 -0.98 -9.22 4.28
C SER A 2 -1.54 -9.15 2.85
N ALA A 3 -1.71 -10.30 2.16
CA ALA A 3 -2.32 -10.36 0.84
C ALA A 3 -3.78 -9.84 0.83
N GLU A 4 -4.64 -10.31 1.73
CA GLU A 4 -6.03 -9.82 1.79
C GLU A 4 -6.10 -8.36 2.23
N PHE A 5 -5.18 -7.92 3.09
CA PHE A 5 -5.09 -6.52 3.49
C PHE A 5 -4.76 -5.62 2.30
N TRP A 6 -3.72 -5.96 1.53
CA TRP A 6 -3.35 -5.20 0.33
C TRP A 6 -4.47 -5.22 -0.70
N ALA A 7 -5.06 -6.39 -0.96
CA ALA A 7 -6.16 -6.52 -1.89
C ALA A 7 -7.36 -5.64 -1.50
N ASP A 8 -7.76 -5.65 -0.24
CA ASP A 8 -8.84 -4.80 0.24
C ASP A 8 -8.47 -3.32 0.15
N ILE A 9 -7.31 -2.89 0.66
CA ILE A 9 -6.91 -1.47 0.60
C ILE A 9 -6.84 -0.96 -0.84
N LEU A 10 -6.27 -1.75 -1.77
CA LEU A 10 -6.12 -1.39 -3.18
C LEU A 10 -7.38 -1.62 -4.01
N GLY A 11 -8.46 -2.16 -3.43
CA GLY A 11 -9.71 -2.41 -4.15
C GLY A 11 -9.64 -3.55 -5.18
N VAL A 12 -8.64 -4.42 -5.09
CA VAL A 12 -8.47 -5.60 -5.95
C VAL A 12 -8.84 -6.89 -5.21
N THR A 13 -8.76 -8.03 -5.89
CA THR A 13 -9.03 -9.35 -5.28
C THR A 13 -7.74 -10.14 -5.15
N ALA A 14 -7.49 -10.70 -3.96
CA ALA A 14 -6.42 -11.66 -3.78
C ALA A 14 -6.76 -12.96 -4.54
N GLY A 15 -5.79 -13.49 -5.28
CA GLY A 15 -5.96 -14.72 -6.02
C GLY A 15 -5.98 -15.96 -5.14
N THR A 16 -6.27 -17.10 -5.74
CA THR A 16 -6.16 -18.40 -5.07
C THR A 16 -4.69 -18.73 -4.81
N GLU A 17 -4.42 -19.38 -3.67
CA GLU A 17 -3.08 -19.87 -3.33
C GLU A 17 -2.48 -20.71 -4.48
N TRP A 18 -1.24 -20.41 -4.83
CA TRP A 18 -0.46 -21.15 -5.81
C TRP A 18 0.93 -21.46 -5.26
N GLY A 19 1.16 -22.73 -4.92
CA GLY A 19 2.37 -23.13 -4.20
C GLY A 19 2.42 -22.43 -2.83
N PRO A 20 3.52 -21.76 -2.45
CA PRO A 20 3.61 -21.03 -1.19
C PRO A 20 3.04 -19.61 -1.26
N PHE A 21 2.47 -19.19 -2.41
CA PHE A 21 2.15 -17.81 -2.71
C PHE A 21 0.64 -17.53 -2.74
N ILE A 22 0.25 -16.35 -2.27
CA ILE A 22 -1.06 -15.74 -2.52
C ILE A 22 -0.83 -14.51 -3.40
N PRO A 23 -1.23 -14.55 -4.69
CA PRO A 23 -0.95 -13.47 -5.62
C PRO A 23 -1.94 -12.30 -5.45
N VAL A 24 -1.44 -11.07 -5.54
CA VAL A 24 -2.24 -9.85 -5.68
C VAL A 24 -1.79 -9.12 -6.94
N THR A 25 -2.60 -9.17 -7.99
CA THR A 25 -2.31 -8.48 -9.26
C THR A 25 -2.97 -7.11 -9.27
N VAL A 26 -2.18 -6.09 -9.57
CA VAL A 26 -2.64 -4.70 -9.73
C VAL A 26 -2.81 -4.35 -11.21
N ASP A 27 -3.51 -3.24 -11.49
CA ASP A 27 -4.01 -2.89 -12.82
C ASP A 27 -2.96 -2.74 -13.92
N ASN A 28 -1.70 -2.43 -13.55
CA ASN A 28 -0.60 -2.36 -14.49
C ASN A 28 0.01 -3.73 -14.85
N GLY A 29 -0.62 -4.83 -14.42
CA GLY A 29 -0.21 -6.20 -14.71
C GLY A 29 0.92 -6.74 -13.82
N VAL A 30 1.37 -5.97 -12.83
CA VAL A 30 2.33 -6.45 -11.81
C VAL A 30 1.59 -7.30 -10.78
N THR A 31 2.19 -8.42 -10.41
CA THR A 31 1.69 -9.30 -9.34
C THR A 31 2.65 -9.29 -8.16
N PHE A 32 2.11 -9.07 -6.97
CA PHE A 32 2.79 -9.25 -5.70
C PHE A 32 2.44 -10.63 -5.13
N ASP A 33 3.41 -11.53 -5.10
CA ASP A 33 3.26 -12.87 -4.57
C ASP A 33 3.62 -12.91 -3.08
N PHE A 34 2.60 -12.95 -2.21
CA PHE A 34 2.80 -13.01 -0.77
C PHE A 34 3.07 -14.43 -0.31
N ALA A 35 4.11 -14.63 0.50
CA ALA A 35 4.42 -15.91 1.11
C ALA A 35 4.63 -15.77 2.62
N ASN A 36 4.44 -16.87 3.34
CA ASN A 36 4.88 -16.95 4.72
C ASN A 36 6.40 -16.86 4.81
N VAL A 37 6.88 -16.13 5.81
CA VAL A 37 8.31 -15.96 6.07
C VAL A 37 8.94 -17.31 6.43
N PRO A 38 10.06 -17.71 5.80
CA PRO A 38 10.75 -18.94 6.14
C PRO A 38 11.19 -18.97 7.61
N PRO A 39 11.15 -20.13 8.31
CA PRO A 39 11.43 -20.21 9.75
C PRO A 39 12.81 -19.72 10.22
N HIS A 40 13.78 -19.62 9.30
CA HIS A 40 15.14 -19.17 9.59
C HIS A 40 15.32 -17.65 9.49
N ILE A 41 14.30 -16.92 9.03
CA ILE A 41 14.29 -15.46 8.97
C ILE A 41 13.66 -14.96 10.27
N GLY A 42 14.47 -14.30 11.11
CA GLY A 42 14.05 -13.81 12.43
C GLY A 42 13.16 -12.58 12.37
N ASP A 43 13.42 -11.66 11.43
CA ASP A 43 12.67 -10.41 11.25
C ASP A 43 12.47 -10.10 9.77
N ILE A 44 11.29 -9.60 9.42
CA ILE A 44 11.01 -9.07 8.08
C ILE A 44 11.70 -7.70 7.97
N GLN A 45 12.53 -7.52 6.95
CA GLN A 45 13.08 -6.21 6.62
C GLN A 45 12.02 -5.39 5.87
N PRO A 46 11.59 -4.23 6.40
CA PRO A 46 10.62 -3.38 5.73
C PRO A 46 11.06 -3.03 4.31
N GLN A 47 10.09 -3.01 3.42
CA GLN A 47 10.23 -2.59 2.02
C GLN A 47 9.26 -1.43 1.78
N HIS A 48 9.44 -0.69 0.70
CA HIS A 48 8.56 0.42 0.33
C HIS A 48 7.88 0.15 -1.00
N TYR A 49 6.56 0.26 -1.04
CA TYR A 49 5.75 0.09 -2.24
C TYR A 49 4.78 1.25 -2.39
N ALA A 50 4.97 2.04 -3.45
CA ALA A 50 4.13 3.18 -3.78
C ALA A 50 3.22 2.84 -4.97
N PHE A 51 1.93 3.15 -4.83
CA PHE A 51 0.91 2.94 -5.84
C PHE A 51 0.38 4.28 -6.31
N LEU A 52 0.44 4.49 -7.62
CA LEU A 52 -0.27 5.58 -8.28
C LEU A 52 -1.72 5.13 -8.46
N VAL A 53 -2.65 5.86 -7.86
CA VAL A 53 -4.08 5.57 -7.85
C VAL A 53 -4.87 6.79 -8.32
N SER A 54 -6.10 6.58 -8.75
CA SER A 54 -7.05 7.67 -9.00
C SER A 54 -7.50 8.34 -7.70
N GLU A 55 -8.13 9.51 -7.81
CA GLU A 55 -8.70 10.22 -6.66
C GLU A 55 -9.81 9.41 -5.96
N ASP A 56 -10.65 8.70 -6.72
CA ASP A 56 -11.74 7.86 -6.19
C ASP A 56 -11.18 6.64 -5.44
N GLU A 57 -10.14 6.01 -5.97
CA GLU A 57 -9.44 4.90 -5.31
C GLU A 57 -8.73 5.37 -4.03
N PHE A 58 -8.12 6.56 -4.05
CA PHE A 58 -7.54 7.16 -2.86
C PHE A 58 -8.59 7.38 -1.77
N ASP A 59 -9.75 7.93 -2.11
CA ASP A 59 -10.85 8.14 -1.14
C ASP A 59 -11.34 6.82 -0.55
N ALA A 60 -11.56 5.80 -1.40
CA ALA A 60 -11.99 4.48 -0.95
C ALA A 60 -10.97 3.82 -0.02
N ALA A 61 -9.67 3.90 -0.34
CA ALA A 61 -8.61 3.39 0.50
C ALA A 61 -8.48 4.17 1.81
N TYR A 62 -8.55 5.51 1.75
CA TYR A 62 -8.47 6.37 2.93
C TYR A 62 -9.60 6.10 3.91
N ASP A 63 -10.82 5.91 3.42
CA ASP A 63 -11.97 5.51 4.26
C ASP A 63 -11.72 4.17 4.97
N LYS A 64 -11.10 3.19 4.29
CA LYS A 64 -10.74 1.90 4.90
C LYS A 64 -9.64 2.06 5.95
N ILE A 65 -8.57 2.81 5.65
CA ILE A 65 -7.48 3.13 6.59
C ILE A 65 -8.04 3.74 7.87
N ARG A 66 -8.95 4.72 7.75
CA ARG A 66 -9.63 5.37 8.87
C ARG A 66 -10.55 4.41 9.62
N ARG A 67 -11.32 3.60 8.91
CA ARG A 67 -12.25 2.60 9.49
C ARG A 67 -11.49 1.54 10.30
N TYR A 68 -10.36 1.06 9.78
CA TYR A 68 -9.49 0.08 10.43
C TYR A 68 -8.61 0.70 11.52
N ARG A 69 -8.61 2.03 11.64
CA ARG A 69 -7.81 2.79 12.61
C ARG A 69 -6.31 2.48 12.48
N LEU A 70 -5.84 2.39 11.25
CA LEU A 70 -4.42 2.26 10.99
C LEU A 70 -3.72 3.58 11.32
N ASP A 71 -2.49 3.49 11.80
CA ASP A 71 -1.59 4.63 11.82
C ASP A 71 -1.20 4.96 10.38
N TYR A 72 -1.24 6.26 10.04
CA TYR A 72 -0.87 6.77 8.74
C TYR A 72 -0.20 8.14 8.87
N TRP A 73 0.55 8.52 7.85
CA TRP A 73 1.39 9.71 7.87
C TRP A 73 1.38 10.43 6.52
N ALA A 74 1.67 11.73 6.55
CA ALA A 74 1.89 12.52 5.34
C ALA A 74 3.29 12.31 4.76
N ASP A 75 4.23 11.77 5.53
CA ASP A 75 5.64 11.64 5.17
C ASP A 75 6.18 10.21 5.40
N PRO A 76 7.23 9.78 4.66
CA PRO A 76 7.78 8.44 4.78
C PRO A 76 8.59 8.22 6.08
N ARG A 77 8.90 9.27 6.85
CA ARG A 77 9.64 9.19 8.11
C ARG A 77 8.73 9.09 9.33
N GLN A 78 7.42 8.98 9.11
CA GLN A 78 6.41 8.83 10.17
C GLN A 78 6.36 10.00 11.17
N GLN A 79 6.63 11.22 10.70
CA GLN A 79 6.67 12.42 11.54
C GLN A 79 5.31 13.11 11.62
N ASP A 80 4.56 13.10 10.52
CA ASP A 80 3.30 13.81 10.35
C ASP A 80 2.10 12.87 10.47
N ALA A 81 1.91 12.31 11.67
CA ALA A 81 0.86 11.34 11.95
C ALA A 81 -0.55 11.91 11.76
N GLY A 82 -1.45 11.11 11.19
CA GLY A 82 -2.86 11.46 11.00
C GLY A 82 -3.13 12.45 9.86
N GLN A 83 -2.11 12.75 9.04
CA GLN A 83 -2.20 13.71 7.93
C GLN A 83 -1.93 13.02 6.59
N ILE A 84 -2.36 13.64 5.49
CA ILE A 84 -1.98 13.31 4.12
C ILE A 84 -1.15 14.45 3.55
N ASN A 85 -0.27 14.17 2.60
CA ASN A 85 0.42 15.22 1.84
C ASN A 85 -0.39 15.62 0.59
N HIS A 86 0.02 16.73 -0.01
CA HIS A 86 -0.52 17.25 -1.27
C HIS A 86 0.59 17.47 -2.31
N ASN A 87 1.53 16.52 -2.37
CA ASN A 87 2.69 16.61 -3.24
C ASN A 87 2.28 16.65 -4.72
N ASP A 88 3.04 17.38 -5.53
CA ASP A 88 2.84 17.50 -6.99
C ASP A 88 1.43 18.00 -7.41
N GLY A 89 0.68 18.60 -6.47
CA GLY A 89 -0.70 19.04 -6.69
C GLY A 89 -1.75 17.92 -6.53
N GLY A 90 -1.34 16.73 -6.13
CA GLY A 90 -2.21 15.59 -5.84
C GLY A 90 -2.43 15.37 -4.34
N ARG A 91 -2.58 14.11 -3.96
CA ARG A 91 -2.68 13.62 -2.57
C ARG A 91 -1.75 12.44 -2.36
N GLY A 92 -1.23 12.30 -1.15
CA GLY A 92 -0.36 11.18 -0.77
C GLY A 92 -0.54 10.75 0.68
N ILE A 93 -0.47 9.45 0.93
CA ILE A 93 -0.59 8.86 2.27
C ILE A 93 0.36 7.68 2.43
N TYR A 94 1.02 7.60 3.59
CA TYR A 94 1.87 6.48 4.00
C TYR A 94 1.22 5.71 5.14
N PHE A 95 1.31 4.39 5.13
CA PHE A 95 0.91 3.51 6.23
C PHE A 95 1.74 2.22 6.21
N LEU A 96 1.63 1.41 7.27
CA LEU A 96 2.27 0.11 7.32
C LEU A 96 1.27 -0.99 7.00
N ASP A 97 1.72 -1.99 6.25
CA ASP A 97 1.01 -3.25 6.14
C ASP A 97 1.17 -4.10 7.43
N PRO A 98 0.41 -5.21 7.57
CA PRO A 98 0.49 -6.06 8.77
C PRO A 98 1.88 -6.65 9.05
N SER A 99 2.76 -6.69 8.04
CA SER A 99 4.13 -7.20 8.12
C SER A 99 5.17 -6.10 8.37
N GLY A 100 4.75 -4.83 8.42
CA GLY A 100 5.62 -3.67 8.64
C GLY A 100 6.27 -3.13 7.36
N HIS A 101 5.81 -3.54 6.17
CA HIS A 101 6.20 -2.87 4.92
C HIS A 101 5.51 -1.51 4.81
N PHE A 102 6.23 -0.53 4.27
CA PHE A 102 5.68 0.77 3.95
C PHE A 102 4.87 0.68 2.66
N VAL A 103 3.61 1.09 2.76
CA VAL A 103 2.71 1.23 1.63
C VAL A 103 2.36 2.70 1.48
N GLU A 104 2.43 3.19 0.25
CA GLU A 104 2.11 4.56 -0.10
C GLU A 104 1.10 4.59 -1.24
N LEU A 105 0.10 5.47 -1.13
CA LEU A 105 -0.79 5.80 -2.24
C LEU A 105 -0.54 7.25 -2.63
N ILE A 106 -0.39 7.51 -3.92
CA ILE A 106 -0.26 8.86 -4.51
C ILE A 106 -1.26 9.02 -5.66
N THR A 107 -1.79 10.23 -5.85
CA THR A 107 -2.73 10.51 -6.98
C THR A 107 -2.09 11.22 -8.17
N VAL A 108 -0.85 11.71 -7.99
CA VAL A 108 -0.04 12.31 -9.04
C VAL A 108 1.36 11.70 -8.94
N PRO A 109 1.99 11.27 -10.06
CA PRO A 109 3.34 10.74 -10.02
C PRO A 109 4.34 11.82 -9.59
N TYR A 110 5.44 11.41 -8.96
CA TYR A 110 6.47 12.34 -8.50
C TYR A 110 7.04 13.19 -9.64
N GLY A 111 7.06 14.50 -9.44
CA GLY A 111 7.44 15.47 -10.47
C GLY A 111 6.31 15.84 -11.43
N GLY A 112 5.09 15.34 -11.20
CA GLY A 112 3.90 15.64 -11.98
C GLY A 112 3.70 14.75 -13.20
N TRP A 113 2.53 14.88 -13.83
CA TRP A 113 2.23 14.19 -15.08
C TRP A 113 3.15 14.66 -16.21
N PRO A 114 3.64 13.75 -17.08
CA PRO A 114 4.36 14.13 -18.28
C PRO A 114 3.54 15.12 -19.12
N GLN A 115 4.20 16.13 -19.67
CA GLN A 115 3.62 17.04 -20.66
C GLN A 115 3.62 16.44 -22.06
#